data_AF-A0A6V7FE49-F1
#
_entry.id   AF-A0A6V7FE49-F1
#
_cell.length_a   1.000
_cell.length_b   1.000
_cell.length_c   1.000
_cell.angle_alpha   90.00
_cell.angle_beta   90.00
_cell.angle_gamma   90.00
#
_symmetry.space_group_name_H-M   'P 1'
#
loop_
_entity.id
_entity.type
_entity.pdbx_description
1 polymer ?
#
loop_
_entity_poly.entity_id
_entity_poly.type
_entity_poly.pdbx_seq_one_letter_code
_entity_poly.pdbx_strand_id
1 'polypeptide(L)' 'MHVTALEESLIVHAETLIGAAFPDAEKLWISAAARWQVLGTRAGLGERERGSCANMLASMEHAQGEARAA' A
#
# COMPACT_ATOMS: atom_id res chain seq x y z
N MET A 1 -15.33 -7.14 -0.56
CA MET A 1 -14.58 -8.28 0.00
C MET A 1 -14.56 -8.14 1.51
N HIS A 2 -14.90 -9.20 2.27
CA HIS A 2 -14.83 -9.13 3.72
C HIS A 2 -13.39 -9.42 4.17
N VAL A 3 -12.77 -8.48 4.87
CA VAL A 3 -11.44 -8.64 5.46
C VAL A 3 -11.62 -9.42 6.76
N THR A 4 -10.83 -10.48 6.92
CA THR A 4 -10.84 -11.31 8.13
C THR A 4 -10.00 -10.64 9.23
N ALA A 5 -10.27 -10.98 10.50
CA ALA A 5 -9.51 -10.45 11.63
C ALA A 5 -7.98 -10.73 11.51
N LEU A 6 -7.60 -11.86 10.90
CA LEU A 6 -6.20 -12.17 10.63
C LEU A 6 -5.59 -11.19 9.62
N GLU A 7 -6.30 -10.89 8.53
CA GLU A 7 -5.81 -9.94 7.53
C GLU A 7 -5.77 -8.51 8.04
N GLU A 8 -6.74 -8.09 8.86
CA GLU A 8 -6.67 -6.77 9.52
C GLU A 8 -5.41 -6.68 10.39
N SER A 9 -5.11 -7.73 11.15
CA SER A 9 -3.88 -7.80 11.96
C SER A 9 -2.62 -7.74 11.09
N LEU A 10 -2.61 -8.45 9.95
CA LEU A 10 -1.48 -8.44 9.01
C LEU A 10 -1.34 -7.09 8.30
N ILE A 11 -2.43 -6.40 7.97
CA ILE A 11 -2.41 -5.06 7.38
C ILE A 11 -1.80 -4.07 8.37
N VAL A 12 -2.25 -4.04 9.62
CA VAL A 12 -1.69 -3.14 10.65
C VAL A 12 -0.20 -3.42 10.87
N HIS A 13 0.20 -4.70 10.88
CA HIS A 13 1.61 -5.07 10.98
C HIS A 13 2.42 -4.56 9.78
N ALA A 14 1.91 -4.74 8.56
CA ALA A 14 2.54 -4.24 7.34
C ALA A 14 2.62 -2.71 7.31
N GLU A 15 1.58 -1.98 7.74
CA GLU A 15 1.61 -0.52 7.87
C GLU A 15 2.74 -0.06 8.80
N THR A 16 2.94 -0.77 9.92
CA THR A 16 4.01 -0.47 10.88
C THR A 16 5.40 -0.67 10.25
N LEU A 17 5.61 -1.79 9.55
CA LEU A 17 6.89 -2.09 8.90
C LEU A 17 7.19 -1.11 7.76
N ILE A 18 6.19 -0.82 6.93
CA ILE A 18 6.32 0.10 5.79
C ILE A 18 6.54 1.53 6.29
N GLY A 19 5.79 1.98 7.29
CA GLY A 19 5.98 3.31 7.88
C GLY A 19 7.35 3.50 8.53
N ALA A 20 7.92 2.44 9.15
CA ALA A 20 9.27 2.48 9.67
C ALA A 20 10.34 2.54 8.57
N ALA A 21 10.12 1.86 7.44
CA ALA A 21 11.03 1.90 6.29
C ALA A 21 10.94 3.21 5.49
N PHE A 22 9.76 3.84 5.47
CA PHE A 22 9.47 5.06 4.73
C PHE A 22 8.82 6.12 5.66
N PRO A 23 9.58 6.73 6.59
CA PRO A 23 9.04 7.61 7.63
C PRO A 23 8.41 8.90 7.09
N ASP A 24 8.85 9.35 5.90
CA ASP A 24 8.30 10.55 5.25
C ASP A 24 7.17 10.22 4.27
N ALA A 25 6.81 8.93 4.12
CA ALA A 25 5.76 8.54 3.20
C ALA A 25 4.38 8.97 3.71
N GLU A 26 3.55 9.40 2.78
CA GLU A 26 2.16 9.72 3.05
C GLU A 26 1.42 8.51 3.64
N LYS A 27 0.64 8.76 4.69
CA LYS A 27 -0.12 7.73 5.39
C LYS A 27 -1.03 6.92 4.46
N LEU A 28 -1.63 7.58 3.47
CA LEU A 28 -2.49 6.93 2.48
C LEU A 28 -1.71 5.93 1.60
N TRP A 29 -0.46 6.25 1.25
CA TRP A 29 0.42 5.34 0.51
C TRP A 29 0.77 4.12 1.34
N ILE A 30 1.17 4.34 2.60
CA ILE A 30 1.52 3.27 3.54
C ILE A 30 0.33 2.30 3.70
N SER A 31 -0.88 2.82 3.93
CA SER A 31 -2.09 2.01 4.03
C SER A 31 -2.43 1.27 2.74
N ALA A 32 -2.23 1.88 1.57
CA ALA A 32 -2.46 1.23 0.29
C ALA A 32 -1.46 0.09 0.03
N ALA A 33 -0.17 0.33 0.28
CA ALA A 33 0.90 -0.65 0.14
C ALA A 33 0.71 -1.86 1.07
N ALA A 34 0.35 -1.61 2.33
CA ALA A 34 0.07 -2.66 3.31
C ALA A 34 -1.13 -3.54 2.89
N ARG A 35 -2.23 -2.92 2.47
CA ARG A 35 -3.41 -3.63 1.97
C ARG A 35 -3.11 -4.44 0.73
N TRP A 36 -2.33 -3.88 -0.19
CA TRP A 36 -1.88 -4.57 -1.39
C TRP A 36 -1.04 -5.80 -1.06
N GLN A 37 -0.07 -5.68 -0.15
CA GLN A 37 0.81 -6.77 0.26
C GLN A 37 0.03 -7.94 0.88
N VAL A 38 -1.00 -7.65 1.69
CA VAL A 38 -1.76 -8.67 2.43
C VAL A 38 -2.88 -9.27 1.58
N LEU A 39 -3.61 -8.44 0.83
CA LEU A 39 -4.84 -8.86 0.14
C LEU A 39 -4.61 -9.15 -1.35
N GLY A 40 -3.51 -8.68 -1.94
CA GLY A 40 -3.29 -8.69 -3.39
C GLY A 40 -3.31 -10.08 -4.01
N THR A 41 -2.89 -11.11 -3.27
CA THR A 41 -2.90 -12.52 -3.71
C THR A 41 -4.22 -13.23 -3.39
N ARG A 42 -4.90 -12.88 -2.29
CA ARG A 42 -6.12 -13.54 -1.83
C ARG A 42 -7.37 -13.10 -2.58
N ALA A 43 -7.39 -11.85 -3.05
CA ALA A 43 -8.56 -11.26 -3.69
C ALA A 43 -8.78 -11.75 -5.13
N GLY A 44 -7.86 -12.53 -5.71
CA GLY A 44 -7.91 -12.85 -7.13
C GLY A 44 -7.99 -11.59 -7.99
N LEU A 45 -7.34 -10.49 -7.53
CA LEU A 45 -7.38 -9.20 -8.21
C LEU A 45 -7.06 -9.43 -9.67
N GLY A 46 -8.00 -9.06 -10.54
CA GLY A 46 -7.74 -9.09 -11.97
C GLY A 46 -6.53 -8.22 -12.27
N GLU A 47 -5.79 -8.52 -13.34
CA GLU A 47 -4.64 -7.70 -13.76
C GLU A 47 -4.94 -6.19 -13.76
N ARG A 48 -6.19 -5.81 -14.04
CA ARG A 48 -6.65 -4.42 -14.02
C ARG A 48 -6.61 -3.76 -12.65
N GLU A 49 -7.11 -4.42 -11.62
CA GLU A 49 -7.09 -3.88 -10.24
C GLU A 49 -5.66 -3.88 -9.70
N ARG A 50 -4.87 -4.87 -10.13
CA ARG A 50 -3.45 -4.94 -9.86
C ARG A 50 -2.66 -3.78 -10.46
N GLY A 51 -2.91 -3.48 -11.73
CA GLY A 51 -2.38 -2.31 -12.40
C GLY A 51 -2.85 -1.01 -11.77
N SER A 52 -4.10 -0.93 -11.31
CA SER A 52 -4.63 0.28 -10.66
C SER A 52 -3.94 0.56 -9.32
N CYS A 53 -3.72 -0.46 -8.49
CA CYS A 53 -2.95 -0.32 -7.25
C CYS A 53 -1.48 0.00 -7.54
N ALA A 54 -0.85 -0.67 -8.51
CA ALA A 54 0.54 -0.39 -8.89
C ALA A 54 0.71 1.04 -9.42
N ASN A 55 -0.22 1.53 -10.24
CA ASN A 55 -0.22 2.90 -10.74
C ASN A 55 -0.41 3.92 -9.62
N MET A 56 -1.32 3.64 -8.67
CA MET A 56 -1.54 4.50 -7.52
C MET A 56 -0.28 4.58 -6.64
N LEU A 57 0.38 3.45 -6.39
CA LEU A 57 1.66 3.39 -5.67
C LEU A 57 2.74 4.21 -6.39
N ALA A 58 2.90 4.02 -7.71
CA ALA A 58 3.88 4.74 -8.52
C ALA A 58 3.62 6.26 -8.56
N SER A 59 2.36 6.68 -8.66
CA SER A 59 1.99 8.11 -8.65
C SER A 59 2.32 8.79 -7.31
N MET A 60 2.09 8.09 -6.20
CA MET A 60 2.40 8.62 -4.86
C MET A 60 3.91 8.61 -4.57
N GLU A 61 4.65 7.60 -5.04
CA GLU A 61 6.12 7.59 -5.00
C GLU A 61 6.71 8.75 -5.80
N HIS A 62 6.14 9.04 -6.98
CA HIS A 62 6.56 10.17 -7.80
C HIS A 62 6.27 11.50 -7.11
N ALA A 63 5.06 11.70 -6.58
CA ALA A 63 4.67 12.90 -5.84
C ALA A 63 5.55 13.13 -4.60
N GLN A 64 5.91 12.07 -3.87
CA GLN A 64 6.86 12.16 -2.76
C GLN A 64 8.28 12.49 -3.23
N GLY A 65 8.73 11.91 -4.34
CA GLY A 65 10.01 12.21 -4.94
C GLY A 65 10.13 13.69 -5.34
N GLU A 66 9.08 14.24 -5.95
CA GLU A 66 8.99 15.66 -6.29
C GLU A 66 8.93 16.55 -5.04
N ALA A 67 8.14 16.17 -4.02
CA ALA A 67 8.06 16.90 -2.75
C ALA A 67 9.38 16.92 -1.97
N ARG A 68 10.22 15.88 -2.11
CA ARG A 68 11.57 15.83 -1.52
C ARG A 68 12.62 16.63 -2.32
N ALA A 69 12.36 16.92 -3.59
CA ALA A 69 13.29 17.65 -4.46
C ALA A 69 13.04 19.17 -4.51
N ALA A 70 11.90 19.63 -3.98
CA ALA A 70 11.51 21.04 -3.84
C ALA A 70 11.93 21.62 -2.48
#